data_AF-A0A1G7WJQ4-F1
#
_entry.id   AF-A0A1G7WJQ4-F1
#
_cell.length_a   1.000
_cell.length_b   1.000
_cell.length_c   1.000
_cell.angle_alpha   90.00
_cell.angle_beta   90.00
_cell.angle_gamma   90.00
#
_symmetry.space_group_name_H-M   'P 1'
#
loop_
_entity.id
_entity.type
_entity.pdbx_description
1 polymer ?
#
loop_
_entity_poly.entity_id
_entity_poly.type
_entity_poly.pdbx_seq_one_letter_code
_entity_poly.pdbx_strand_id
1 'polypeptide(L)'
;MEIKSKRILKGANSTLSRLRVNDKFFGYVLEDTDRGLIQGMPLAEIQRIKVPARTAIPTGRYRVDITWSNRFKRKMIILIGVPGFSGIRSHSGNTHQNTDGCLLTGFKSGTENGEFMVGDSRLASEALHKAVLAALTAGEEVWWTITQDYQ
;
A
#
# COMPACT_ATOMS: atom_id res chain seq x y z
N MET A 1 3.59 13.15 -10.16
CA MET A 1 3.74 12.88 -8.70
C MET A 1 4.35 11.50 -8.43
N GLU A 2 5.30 11.41 -7.49
CA GLU A 2 5.92 10.14 -7.05
C GLU A 2 5.55 9.81 -5.61
N ILE A 3 5.10 8.58 -5.37
CA ILE A 3 4.82 7.99 -4.06
C ILE A 3 5.82 6.86 -3.83
N LYS A 4 6.51 6.87 -2.69
CA LYS A 4 7.52 5.86 -2.38
C LYS A 4 7.21 5.24 -1.01
N SER A 5 6.96 3.93 -1.00
CA SER A 5 6.81 3.13 0.22
C SER A 5 8.03 2.24 0.39
N LYS A 6 8.76 2.41 1.48
CA LYS A 6 9.94 1.61 1.81
C LYS A 6 9.63 0.74 3.01
N ARG A 7 9.53 -0.58 2.83
CA ARG A 7 9.34 -1.56 3.91
C ARG A 7 10.55 -1.52 4.83
N ILE A 8 10.32 -1.25 6.11
CA ILE A 8 11.37 -1.07 7.12
C ILE A 8 11.30 -2.10 8.24
N LEU A 9 10.11 -2.65 8.54
CA LEU A 9 9.92 -3.64 9.59
C LEU A 9 8.99 -4.75 9.09
N LYS A 10 9.30 -5.99 9.50
CA LYS A 10 8.55 -7.20 9.14
C LYS A 10 8.09 -7.93 10.39
N GLY A 11 6.76 -8.02 10.54
CA GLY A 11 6.10 -8.76 11.61
C GLY A 11 5.72 -10.16 11.12
N ALA A 12 5.06 -10.94 11.98
CA ALA A 12 4.58 -12.26 11.58
C ALA A 12 3.41 -12.14 10.58
N ASN A 13 2.47 -11.21 10.81
CA ASN A 13 1.29 -11.00 9.97
C ASN A 13 1.28 -9.65 9.24
N SER A 14 2.24 -8.77 9.54
CA SER A 14 2.24 -7.38 9.08
C SER A 14 3.57 -6.95 8.50
N THR A 15 3.55 -5.96 7.60
CA THR A 15 4.74 -5.27 7.12
C THR A 15 4.54 -3.78 7.24
N LEU A 16 5.47 -3.08 7.90
CA LEU A 16 5.41 -1.63 8.07
C LEU A 16 6.40 -0.94 7.12
N SER A 17 5.89 0.07 6.43
CA SER A 17 6.68 0.89 5.51
C SER A 17 6.67 2.37 5.91
N ARG A 18 7.75 3.08 5.59
CA ARG A 18 7.77 4.55 5.54
C ARG A 18 7.26 5.03 4.19
N LEU A 19 6.32 5.97 4.21
CA LEU A 19 5.71 6.57 3.03
C LEU A 19 6.26 7.97 2.78
N ARG A 20 6.67 8.23 1.54
CA ARG A 20 7.04 9.56 1.05
C ARG A 20 6.19 9.94 -0.16
N VAL A 21 5.88 11.22 -0.28
CA VAL A 21 5.22 11.83 -1.43
C VAL A 21 6.13 12.94 -1.96
N ASN A 22 6.52 12.86 -3.23
CA ASN A 22 7.50 13.75 -3.86
C ASN A 22 8.74 13.94 -2.97
N ASP A 23 9.28 12.80 -2.50
CA ASP A 23 10.44 12.71 -1.62
C ASP A 23 10.29 13.40 -0.25
N LYS A 24 9.11 13.88 0.15
CA LYS A 24 8.85 14.36 1.52
C LYS A 24 8.20 13.26 2.33
N PHE A 25 8.61 13.12 3.60
CA PHE A 25 7.96 12.19 4.51
C PHE A 25 6.47 12.53 4.63
N PHE A 26 5.62 11.52 4.43
CA PHE A 26 4.17 11.66 4.48
C PHE A 26 3.59 10.90 5.66
N GLY A 27 4.09 9.69 5.95
CA GLY A 27 3.56 8.84 7.01
C GLY A 27 4.03 7.41 6.87
N TYR A 28 3.15 6.46 7.15
CA TYR A 28 3.39 5.03 7.13
C TYR A 28 2.37 4.28 6.29
N VAL A 29 2.74 3.10 5.84
CA VAL A 29 1.85 2.12 5.21
C VAL A 29 1.96 0.80 5.96
N LEU A 30 0.81 0.21 6.29
CA LEU A 30 0.71 -1.17 6.76
C LEU A 30 0.23 -2.05 5.61
N GLU A 31 0.92 -3.16 5.40
CA GLU A 31 0.55 -4.23 4.49
C GLU A 31 0.49 -5.55 5.28
N ASP A 32 -0.01 -6.61 4.64
CA ASP A 32 0.18 -7.98 5.13
C ASP A 32 1.66 -8.38 5.17
N THR A 33 1.97 -9.60 5.62
CA THR A 33 3.32 -10.15 5.60
C THR A 33 3.93 -10.12 4.20
N ASP A 34 5.13 -9.54 4.09
CA ASP A 34 5.93 -9.66 2.87
C ASP A 34 6.47 -11.09 2.72
N ARG A 35 6.24 -11.68 1.56
CA ARG A 35 6.73 -13.03 1.21
C ARG A 35 7.82 -13.00 0.14
N GLY A 36 8.44 -11.84 -0.11
CA GLY A 36 9.52 -11.68 -1.07
C GLY A 36 9.04 -11.63 -2.52
N LEU A 37 7.80 -11.20 -2.74
CA LEU A 37 7.27 -11.05 -4.10
C LEU A 37 7.90 -9.83 -4.77
N ILE A 38 8.29 -9.98 -6.05
CA ILE A 38 8.79 -8.89 -6.90
C ILE A 38 7.96 -8.80 -8.17
N GLN A 39 7.75 -7.60 -8.71
CA GLN A 39 6.89 -7.35 -9.87
C GLN A 39 7.32 -8.12 -11.12
N GLY A 40 8.63 -8.38 -11.29
CA GLY A 40 9.18 -9.14 -12.42
C GLY A 40 9.12 -10.66 -12.27
N MET A 41 8.60 -11.17 -11.14
CA MET A 41 8.48 -12.60 -10.89
C MET A 41 7.41 -13.24 -11.81
N PRO A 42 7.62 -14.46 -12.33
CA PRO A 42 6.60 -15.17 -13.09
C PRO A 42 5.29 -15.29 -12.30
N LEU A 43 4.14 -15.10 -12.98
CA LEU A 43 2.83 -15.14 -12.32
C LEU A 43 2.58 -16.46 -11.58
N ALA A 44 3.01 -17.59 -12.15
CA ALA A 44 2.88 -18.90 -11.53
C ALA A 44 3.65 -18.99 -10.19
N GLU A 45 4.82 -18.34 -10.10
CA GLU A 45 5.61 -18.31 -8.87
C GLU A 45 4.96 -17.40 -7.82
N ILE A 46 4.44 -16.24 -8.24
CA ILE A 46 3.66 -15.37 -7.35
C ILE A 46 2.46 -16.13 -6.77
N GLN A 47 1.70 -16.84 -7.62
CA GLN A 47 0.53 -17.62 -7.20
C GLN A 47 0.89 -18.74 -6.23
N ARG A 48 2.07 -19.36 -6.38
CA ARG A 48 2.57 -20.41 -5.49
C ARG A 48 2.95 -19.89 -4.10
N ILE A 49 3.55 -18.69 -4.02
CA ILE A 49 4.03 -18.10 -2.77
C ILE A 49 2.92 -17.33 -2.02
N LYS A 50 2.03 -16.67 -2.78
CA LYS A 50 0.98 -15.83 -2.24
C LYS A 50 -0.02 -16.63 -1.41
N VAL A 51 -0.29 -16.14 -0.20
CA VAL A 51 -1.46 -16.51 0.60
C VAL A 51 -2.56 -15.45 0.40
N PRO A 52 -3.76 -15.82 -0.09
CA PRO A 52 -4.86 -14.88 -0.31
C PRO A 52 -5.16 -14.04 0.94
N ALA A 53 -5.33 -12.73 0.76
CA ALA A 53 -5.61 -11.74 1.81
C ALA A 53 -4.62 -11.72 3.00
N ARG A 54 -3.42 -12.29 2.83
CA ARG A 54 -2.38 -12.39 3.88
C ARG A 54 -0.97 -12.29 3.30
N THR A 55 -0.83 -11.55 2.21
CA THR A 55 0.46 -11.37 1.53
C THR A 55 0.54 -9.96 0.96
N ALA A 56 1.60 -9.25 1.31
CA ALA A 56 1.87 -7.94 0.74
C ALA A 56 2.03 -8.03 -0.78
N ILE A 57 1.69 -6.95 -1.49
CA ILE A 57 1.85 -6.93 -2.95
C ILE A 57 3.33 -7.00 -3.35
N PRO A 58 3.68 -7.36 -4.59
CA PRO A 58 5.08 -7.43 -4.98
C PRO A 58 5.76 -6.07 -4.86
N THR A 59 7.04 -6.06 -4.46
CA THR A 59 7.87 -4.85 -4.63
C THR A 59 7.96 -4.51 -6.12
N GLY A 60 8.00 -3.23 -6.46
CA GLY A 60 7.91 -2.78 -7.85
C GLY A 60 7.42 -1.35 -7.99
N ARG A 61 7.09 -0.96 -9.22
CA ARG A 61 6.58 0.38 -9.54
C ARG A 61 5.24 0.26 -10.27
N TYR A 62 4.22 0.89 -9.69
CA TYR A 62 2.83 0.76 -10.14
C TYR A 62 2.27 2.12 -10.51
N ARG A 63 1.55 2.19 -11.63
CA ARG A 63 0.75 3.36 -11.97
C ARG A 63 -0.41 3.47 -10.99
N VAL A 64 -0.73 4.69 -10.58
CA VAL A 64 -1.83 5.00 -9.67
C VAL A 64 -2.92 5.76 -10.40
N ASP A 65 -4.16 5.46 -10.05
CA ASP A 65 -5.35 6.19 -10.50
C ASP A 65 -6.40 6.26 -9.37
N ILE A 66 -7.50 6.99 -9.58
CA ILE A 66 -8.66 7.06 -8.70
C ILE A 66 -9.88 6.50 -9.43
N THR A 67 -10.35 5.33 -9.00
CA THR A 67 -11.49 4.63 -9.61
C THR A 67 -12.59 4.34 -8.62
N TRP A 68 -13.83 4.16 -9.11
CA TRP A 68 -14.95 3.73 -8.27
C TRP A 68 -14.70 2.37 -7.63
N SER A 69 -14.98 2.25 -6.33
CA SER A 69 -14.90 0.99 -5.57
C SER A 69 -16.28 0.42 -5.30
N ASN A 70 -16.56 -0.79 -5.78
CA ASN A 70 -17.83 -1.48 -5.50
C ASN A 70 -17.97 -1.90 -4.03
N ARG A 71 -16.86 -2.13 -3.32
CA ARG A 71 -16.84 -2.47 -1.88
C ARG A 71 -17.13 -1.26 -1.01
N PHE A 72 -16.41 -0.16 -1.26
CA PHE A 72 -16.48 1.04 -0.42
C PHE A 72 -17.46 2.11 -0.92
N LYS A 73 -18.09 1.89 -2.09
CA LYS A 73 -19.08 2.79 -2.72
C LYS A 73 -18.61 4.24 -2.87
N ARG A 74 -17.33 4.42 -3.21
CA ARG A 74 -16.72 5.73 -3.46
C ARG A 74 -15.50 5.61 -4.39
N LYS A 75 -15.07 6.73 -4.97
CA LYS A 75 -13.82 6.82 -5.72
C LYS A 75 -12.63 6.70 -4.75
N MET A 76 -11.65 5.87 -5.10
CA MET A 76 -10.48 5.61 -4.26
C MET A 76 -9.24 5.36 -5.11
N ILE A 77 -8.09 5.68 -4.52
CA ILE A 77 -6.77 5.33 -5.06
C ILE A 77 -6.72 3.82 -5.34
N ILE A 78 -6.23 3.45 -6.53
CA ILE A 78 -5.98 2.08 -6.97
C ILE A 78 -4.57 1.99 -7.57
N LEU A 79 -3.87 0.87 -7.32
CA LEU A 79 -2.63 0.51 -8.01
C LEU A 79 -2.97 -0.37 -9.22
N ILE A 80 -2.50 0.01 -10.40
CA ILE A 80 -2.80 -0.66 -11.66
C ILE A 80 -1.74 -1.73 -11.96
N GLY A 81 -2.19 -2.90 -12.42
CA GLY A 81 -1.30 -3.94 -12.96
C GLY A 81 -0.46 -4.67 -11.91
N VAL A 82 -0.98 -4.87 -10.69
CA VAL A 82 -0.28 -5.59 -9.63
C VAL A 82 -0.29 -7.10 -9.91
N PRO A 83 0.85 -7.75 -10.24
CA PRO A 83 0.86 -9.14 -10.69
C PRO A 83 0.38 -10.12 -9.62
N GLY A 84 -0.59 -10.97 -9.96
CA GLY A 84 -1.17 -11.92 -9.01
C GLY A 84 -2.14 -11.32 -8.01
N PHE A 85 -2.48 -10.03 -8.10
CA PHE A 85 -3.45 -9.33 -7.25
C PHE A 85 -4.46 -8.55 -8.10
N SER A 86 -5.60 -8.22 -7.50
CA SER A 86 -6.66 -7.48 -8.18
C SER A 86 -7.29 -6.46 -7.23
N GLY A 87 -7.61 -5.27 -7.74
CA GLY A 87 -8.34 -4.27 -6.98
C GLY A 87 -7.59 -3.70 -5.77
N ILE A 88 -6.26 -3.63 -5.85
CA ILE A 88 -5.40 -3.14 -4.76
C ILE A 88 -5.60 -1.64 -4.57
N ARG A 89 -6.07 -1.24 -3.39
CA ARG A 89 -6.39 0.15 -3.05
C ARG A 89 -5.57 0.65 -1.87
N SER A 90 -5.48 1.97 -1.76
CA SER A 90 -5.04 2.63 -0.53
C SER A 90 -6.26 3.08 0.25
N HIS A 91 -6.38 2.67 1.51
CA HIS A 91 -7.52 3.04 2.35
C HIS A 91 -7.18 3.16 3.83
N SER A 92 -8.15 3.66 4.61
CA SER A 92 -8.07 3.70 6.06
C SER A 92 -8.31 2.31 6.67
N GLY A 93 -7.54 2.00 7.70
CA GLY A 93 -7.58 0.79 8.52
C GLY A 93 -6.37 0.86 9.44
N ASN A 94 -6.37 0.10 10.53
CA ASN A 94 -5.35 0.28 11.57
C ASN A 94 -4.47 -0.95 11.73
N THR A 95 -5.00 -2.15 11.49
CA THR A 95 -4.27 -3.41 11.72
C THR A 95 -4.23 -4.25 10.45
N HIS A 96 -3.38 -5.27 10.44
CA HIS A 96 -3.28 -6.24 9.34
C HIS A 96 -4.61 -6.96 9.06
N GLN A 97 -5.56 -6.98 10.01
CA GLN A 97 -6.90 -7.55 9.77
C GLN A 97 -7.78 -6.67 8.88
N ASN A 98 -7.35 -5.45 8.57
CA ASN A 98 -8.07 -4.53 7.70
C ASN A 98 -7.50 -4.44 6.28
N THR A 99 -6.35 -5.06 6.01
CA THR A 99 -5.64 -4.94 4.73
C THR A 99 -6.40 -5.67 3.61
N ASP A 100 -6.72 -6.95 3.79
CA ASP A 100 -7.13 -7.88 2.73
C ASP A 100 -6.22 -7.78 1.47
N GLY A 101 -4.90 -7.63 1.67
CA GLY A 101 -3.92 -7.38 0.61
C GLY A 101 -3.85 -5.94 0.07
N CYS A 102 -4.66 -5.01 0.57
CA CYS A 102 -4.58 -3.58 0.27
C CYS A 102 -3.56 -2.83 1.15
N LEU A 103 -3.32 -1.56 0.83
CA LEU A 103 -2.38 -0.69 1.55
C LEU A 103 -3.14 0.18 2.56
N LEU A 104 -2.77 0.12 3.84
CA LEU A 104 -3.35 0.96 4.88
C LEU A 104 -2.43 2.13 5.20
N THR A 105 -2.85 3.35 4.89
CA THR A 105 -2.06 4.56 5.17
C THR A 105 -2.39 5.12 6.54
N GLY A 106 -1.38 5.56 7.29
CA GLY A 106 -1.54 6.28 8.54
C GLY A 106 -0.42 7.30 8.79
N PHE A 107 -0.70 8.32 9.61
CA PHE A 107 0.33 9.30 10.00
C PHE A 107 1.14 8.85 11.22
N LYS A 108 0.60 7.91 11.99
CA LYS A 108 1.28 7.28 13.12
C LYS A 108 1.50 5.79 12.84
N SER A 109 2.49 5.23 13.49
CA SER A 109 2.72 3.78 13.57
C SER A 109 2.92 3.36 15.01
N GLY A 110 2.68 2.08 15.29
CA GLY A 110 2.85 1.48 16.60
C GLY A 110 2.75 -0.03 16.51
N THR A 111 2.60 -0.67 17.67
CA THR A 111 2.44 -2.12 17.78
C THR A 111 1.24 -2.42 18.67
N GLU A 112 0.42 -3.38 18.26
CA GLU A 112 -0.71 -3.91 19.03
C GLU A 112 -0.65 -5.45 18.99
N ASN A 113 -0.71 -6.11 20.15
CA ASN A 113 -0.64 -7.56 20.27
C ASN A 113 0.57 -8.22 19.54
N GLY A 114 1.72 -7.53 19.54
CA GLY A 114 2.94 -7.99 18.89
C GLY A 114 2.98 -7.79 17.37
N GLU A 115 1.95 -7.17 16.77
CA GLU A 115 1.88 -6.86 15.34
C GLU A 115 1.95 -5.36 15.08
N PHE A 116 2.47 -4.95 13.92
CA PHE A 116 2.48 -3.54 13.56
C PHE A 116 1.07 -3.03 13.26
N MET A 117 0.88 -1.76 13.59
CA MET A 117 -0.34 -1.03 13.30
C MET A 117 -0.03 0.38 12.79
N VAL A 118 -1.02 0.99 12.15
CA VAL A 118 -1.02 2.42 11.80
C VAL A 118 -2.15 3.17 12.50
N GLY A 119 -1.90 4.43 12.82
CA GLY A 119 -2.85 5.35 13.45
C GLY A 119 -3.12 6.58 12.58
N ASP A 120 -4.17 7.33 12.93
CA ASP A 120 -4.66 8.48 12.16
C ASP A 120 -4.95 8.11 10.69
N SER A 121 -5.43 6.89 10.45
CA SER A 121 -5.53 6.29 9.12
C SER A 121 -6.56 6.98 8.22
N ARG A 122 -7.63 7.52 8.79
CA ARG A 122 -8.63 8.34 8.06
C ARG A 122 -8.01 9.63 7.54
N LEU A 123 -7.33 10.37 8.41
CA LEU A 123 -6.65 11.62 8.06
C LEU A 123 -5.58 11.40 6.98
N ALA A 124 -4.78 10.34 7.13
CA ALA A 124 -3.76 9.98 6.14
C ALA A 124 -4.37 9.58 4.79
N SER A 125 -5.41 8.74 4.81
CA SER A 125 -6.08 8.29 3.59
C SER A 125 -6.74 9.45 2.85
N GLU A 126 -7.36 10.40 3.55
CA GLU A 126 -7.98 11.59 2.96
C GLU A 126 -6.94 12.55 2.39
N ALA A 127 -5.88 12.82 3.14
CA ALA A 127 -4.79 13.68 2.69
C ALA A 127 -4.10 13.11 1.44
N LEU A 128 -3.82 11.80 1.41
CA LEU A 128 -3.22 11.15 0.25
C LEU A 128 -4.16 11.18 -0.95
N HIS A 129 -5.45 10.89 -0.74
CA HIS A 129 -6.46 10.99 -1.80
C HIS A 129 -6.53 12.38 -2.40
N LYS A 130 -6.53 13.44 -1.56
CA LYS A 130 -6.52 14.83 -2.04
C LYS A 130 -5.27 15.14 -2.87
N ALA A 131 -4.10 14.71 -2.43
CA ALA A 131 -2.84 14.93 -3.15
C ALA A 131 -2.83 14.21 -4.52
N VAL A 132 -3.24 12.94 -4.55
CA VAL A 132 -3.32 12.16 -5.80
C VAL A 132 -4.35 12.75 -6.76
N LEU A 133 -5.54 13.13 -6.25
CA LEU A 133 -6.57 13.74 -7.08
C LEU A 133 -6.10 15.05 -7.71
N ALA A 134 -5.41 15.89 -6.94
CA ALA A 134 -4.86 17.15 -7.44
C ALA A 134 -3.85 16.91 -8.56
N ALA A 135 -2.91 15.97 -8.38
CA ALA A 135 -1.92 15.62 -9.40
C ALA A 135 -2.58 15.10 -10.68
N LEU A 136 -3.52 14.16 -10.57
CA LEU A 136 -4.25 13.61 -11.72
C LEU A 136 -5.07 14.69 -12.45
N THR A 137 -5.72 15.59 -11.70
CA THR A 137 -6.51 16.70 -12.28
C THR A 137 -5.62 17.70 -13.01
N ALA A 138 -4.37 17.87 -12.57
CA ALA A 138 -3.37 18.69 -13.26
C ALA A 138 -2.77 17.99 -14.50
N GLY A 139 -3.21 16.77 -14.84
CA GLY A 139 -2.68 16.00 -15.95
C GLY A 139 -1.35 15.30 -15.65
N GLU A 140 -0.89 15.29 -14.39
CA GLU A 140 0.30 14.55 -14.00
C GLU A 140 0.04 13.05 -13.94
N GLU A 141 1.04 12.25 -14.31
CA GLU A 141 1.06 10.84 -13.93
C GLU A 141 1.41 10.67 -12.45
N VAL A 142 0.80 9.67 -11.82
CA VAL A 142 1.07 9.28 -10.43
C VAL A 142 1.61 7.86 -10.41
N TRP A 143 2.77 7.69 -9.76
CA TRP A 143 3.45 6.41 -9.64
C TRP A 143 3.72 6.06 -8.18
N TRP A 144 3.51 4.81 -7.80
CA TRP A 144 3.80 4.28 -6.47
C TRP A 144 4.89 3.21 -6.55
N THR A 145 6.06 3.51 -6.03
CA THR A 145 7.19 2.59 -5.93
C THR A 145 7.24 1.97 -4.55
N ILE A 146 7.32 0.64 -4.49
CA ILE A 146 7.43 -0.15 -3.26
C ILE A 146 8.77 -0.85 -3.26
N THR A 147 9.57 -0.60 -2.23
CA THR A 147 10.89 -1.22 -2.01
C THR A 147 10.97 -1.84 -0.62
N GLN A 148 12.02 -2.63 -0.39
CA GLN A 148 12.33 -3.21 0.91
C GLN A 148 13.75 -2.85 1.34
N ASP A 149 13.92 -2.60 2.63
CA ASP A 149 15.19 -2.36 3.31
C ASP A 149 14.97 -2.64 4.79
N TYR A 150 14.82 -3.92 5.11
CA TYR A 150 14.63 -4.37 6.48
C TYR A 150 15.87 -4.07 7.28
N GLN A 151 15.69 -3.37 8.40
CA GLN A 151 16.73 -3.18 9.41
C GLN A 151 16.88 -4.43 10.27
#